data_AF-A0A6A4HKQ8-F1
#
_entry.id   AF-A0A6A4HKQ8-F1
#
_cell.length_a   1.000
_cell.length_b   1.000
_cell.length_c   1.000
_cell.angle_alpha   90.00
_cell.angle_beta   90.00
_cell.angle_gamma   90.00
#
_symmetry.space_group_name_H-M   'P 1'
#
loop_
_entity.id
_entity.type
_entity.pdbx_description
1 polymer ?
#
loop_
_entity_poly.entity_id
_entity_poly.type
_entity_poly.pdbx_seq_one_letter_code
_entity_poly.pdbx_strand_id
1 'polypeptide(L)'
;MFIPHPEDKHCVSIWLQTKGLNWDTMLQFKSRWIWKHVRRTIPPPELLYPAIHDVFLKYGPLRDAKTNLPLFSASTWKTTKNILELIRNGYLSDPPGIPLYYCIGLDYRAGGLRVWRCIRGTNMTEGGVHCTYIP
;
A
#
# COMPACT_ATOMS: atom_id res chain seq x y z
N MET A 1 3.09 -0.56 -4.72
CA MET A 1 1.94 -1.48 -4.87
C MET A 1 1.66 -2.11 -3.52
N PHE A 2 0.40 -2.11 -3.06
CA PHE A 2 -0.02 -2.80 -1.84
C PHE A 2 -1.10 -3.80 -2.22
N ILE A 3 -1.04 -5.02 -1.69
CA ILE A 3 -2.05 -6.05 -1.94
C ILE A 3 -3.08 -5.99 -0.81
N PRO A 4 -4.37 -5.72 -1.10
CA PRO A 4 -5.43 -5.80 -0.10
C PRO A 4 -5.59 -7.24 0.41
N HIS A 5 -5.80 -7.40 1.71
CA HIS A 5 -6.11 -8.71 2.30
C HIS A 5 -7.41 -9.23 1.68
N PRO A 6 -7.43 -10.49 1.17
CA PRO A 6 -8.54 -10.99 0.36
C PRO A 6 -9.87 -11.00 1.13
N GLU A 7 -9.86 -11.48 2.38
CA GLU A 7 -11.07 -11.52 3.22
C GLU A 7 -11.62 -10.13 3.52
N ASP A 8 -10.76 -9.21 3.97
CA ASP A 8 -11.19 -7.84 4.27
C ASP A 8 -11.75 -7.14 3.03
N LYS A 9 -11.09 -7.30 1.87
CA LYS A 9 -11.60 -6.78 0.58
C LYS A 9 -12.97 -7.38 0.26
N HIS A 10 -13.14 -8.68 0.46
CA HIS A 10 -14.41 -9.37 0.22
C HIS A 10 -15.54 -8.85 1.13
N CYS A 11 -15.32 -8.77 2.45
CA CYS A 11 -16.30 -8.25 3.40
C CYS A 11 -16.69 -6.80 3.09
N VAL A 12 -15.71 -5.95 2.81
CA VAL A 12 -15.96 -4.55 2.43
C VAL A 12 -16.73 -4.50 1.11
N SER A 13 -16.39 -5.31 0.12
CA SER A 13 -17.08 -5.35 -1.17
C SER A 13 -18.55 -5.76 -1.03
N ILE A 14 -18.84 -6.78 -0.20
CA ILE A 14 -20.22 -7.18 0.13
C ILE A 14 -20.98 -6.01 0.75
N TRP A 15 -20.40 -5.36 1.76
CA TRP A 15 -21.07 -4.23 2.42
C TRP A 15 -21.33 -3.08 1.44
N LEU A 16 -20.37 -2.74 0.58
CA LEU A 16 -20.54 -1.70 -0.44
C LEU A 16 -21.68 -2.03 -1.41
N GLN A 17 -21.84 -3.28 -1.82
CA GLN A 17 -22.94 -3.70 -2.68
C GLN A 17 -24.30 -3.46 -2.02
N THR A 18 -24.44 -3.67 -0.70
CA THR A 18 -25.68 -3.35 0.03
C THR A 18 -26.03 -1.85 0.03
N LYS A 19 -25.04 -0.99 -0.26
CA LYS A 19 -25.19 0.46 -0.40
C LYS A 19 -25.25 0.93 -1.85
N GLY A 20 -25.28 0.02 -2.82
CA GLY A 20 -25.23 0.36 -4.24
C GLY A 20 -23.88 0.97 -4.67
N LEU A 21 -22.81 0.72 -3.92
CA LEU A 21 -21.47 1.25 -4.17
C LEU A 21 -20.55 0.16 -4.74
N ASN A 22 -19.55 0.59 -5.51
CA ASN A 22 -18.53 -0.27 -6.10
C ASN A 22 -17.16 -0.02 -5.45
N TRP A 23 -16.36 -1.10 -5.34
CA TRP A 23 -15.01 -1.07 -4.77
C TRP A 23 -14.08 -0.06 -5.47
N ASP A 24 -14.00 -0.08 -6.79
CA ASP A 24 -13.06 0.74 -7.57
C ASP A 24 -13.44 2.22 -7.47
N THR A 25 -14.73 2.55 -7.55
CA THR A 25 -15.23 3.91 -7.32
C THR A 25 -14.88 4.39 -5.90
N MET A 26 -15.12 3.56 -4.89
CA MET A 26 -14.79 3.91 -3.51
C MET A 26 -13.28 4.03 -3.28
N LEU A 27 -12.48 3.20 -3.94
CA LEU A 27 -11.04 3.28 -3.89
C LEU A 27 -10.54 4.59 -4.53
N GLN A 28 -11.16 5.03 -5.62
CA GLN A 28 -10.80 6.28 -6.28
C GLN A 28 -11.16 7.52 -5.45
N PHE A 29 -12.39 7.58 -4.92
CA PHE A 29 -12.90 8.81 -4.29
C PHE A 29 -12.86 8.80 -2.75
N LYS A 30 -12.81 7.63 -2.11
CA LYS A 30 -12.88 7.44 -0.65
C LYS A 30 -11.84 6.43 -0.14
N SER A 31 -10.66 6.40 -0.76
CA SER A 31 -9.54 5.48 -0.44
C SER A 31 -9.25 5.37 1.06
N ARG A 32 -9.24 6.49 1.80
CA ARG A 32 -8.98 6.50 3.25
C ARG A 32 -9.99 5.66 4.04
N TRP A 33 -11.26 5.66 3.62
CA TRP A 33 -12.28 4.84 4.25
C TRP A 33 -12.07 3.35 3.94
N ILE A 34 -11.72 3.00 2.70
CA ILE A 34 -11.39 1.62 2.32
C ILE A 34 -10.19 1.11 3.12
N TRP A 35 -9.12 1.89 3.17
CA TRP A 35 -7.89 1.50 3.86
C TRP A 35 -7.97 1.49 5.39
N LYS A 36 -9.03 2.10 5.96
CA LYS A 36 -9.38 1.93 7.37
C LYS A 36 -9.92 0.53 7.66
N HIS A 37 -10.57 -0.12 6.69
CA HIS A 37 -11.26 -1.40 6.87
C HIS A 37 -10.58 -2.59 6.17
N VAL A 38 -9.47 -2.35 5.47
CA VAL A 38 -8.75 -3.38 4.71
C VAL A 38 -7.27 -3.37 5.04
N ARG A 39 -6.80 -4.48 5.62
CA ARG A 39 -5.37 -4.75 5.75
C ARG A 39 -4.74 -4.81 4.37
N ARG A 40 -3.49 -4.41 4.29
CA ARG A 40 -2.70 -4.39 3.06
C ARG A 40 -1.40 -5.13 3.31
N THR A 41 -0.74 -5.65 2.30
CA THR A 41 0.59 -6.27 2.45
C THR A 41 1.51 -5.74 1.36
N ILE A 42 2.77 -5.48 1.71
CA ILE A 42 3.79 -5.29 0.68
C ILE A 42 4.18 -6.68 0.16
N PRO A 43 3.98 -6.97 -1.14
CA PRO A 43 4.16 -8.30 -1.68
C PRO A 43 5.60 -8.82 -1.51
N PRO A 44 5.79 -10.15 -1.59
CA PRO A 44 7.11 -10.75 -1.59
C PRO A 44 7.90 -10.36 -2.87
N PRO A 45 9.24 -10.55 -2.88
CA PRO A 45 10.11 -10.11 -3.96
C PRO A 45 9.70 -10.60 -5.35
N GLU A 46 9.18 -11.81 -5.46
CA GLU A 46 8.80 -12.46 -6.72
C GLU A 46 7.67 -11.72 -7.42
N LEU A 47 6.83 -11.02 -6.66
CA LEU A 47 5.75 -10.19 -7.19
C LEU A 47 6.13 -8.70 -7.25
N LEU A 48 6.91 -8.22 -6.28
CA LEU A 48 7.28 -6.81 -6.19
C LEU A 48 8.33 -6.42 -7.24
N TYR A 49 9.34 -7.26 -7.46
CA TYR A 49 10.42 -7.00 -8.40
C TYR A 49 9.93 -6.76 -9.84
N PRO A 50 9.18 -7.68 -10.48
CA PRO A 50 8.75 -7.48 -11.87
C PRO A 50 7.87 -6.24 -12.01
N ALA A 51 6.95 -6.01 -11.07
CA ALA A 51 6.06 -4.85 -11.10
C ALA A 51 6.83 -3.51 -11.06
N ILE A 52 7.88 -3.42 -10.23
CA ILE A 52 8.69 -2.20 -10.11
C ILE A 52 9.68 -2.08 -11.28
N HIS A 53 10.25 -3.19 -11.74
CA HIS A 53 11.15 -3.23 -12.90
C HIS A 53 10.42 -2.75 -14.17
N ASP A 54 9.19 -3.21 -14.41
CA ASP A 54 8.38 -2.80 -15.56
C ASP A 54 8.07 -1.30 -15.55
N VAL A 55 7.84 -0.72 -14.38
CA VAL A 55 7.68 0.73 -14.22
C VAL A 55 8.97 1.45 -14.65
N PHE A 56 10.13 0.99 -14.18
CA PHE A 56 11.40 1.61 -14.57
C PHE A 56 11.69 1.49 -16.07
N LEU A 57 11.40 0.35 -16.68
CA LEU A 57 11.57 0.15 -18.13
C LEU A 57 10.59 0.99 -18.94
N LYS A 58 9.33 1.11 -18.49
CA LYS A 58 8.29 1.86 -19.21
C LYS A 58 8.52 3.36 -19.16
N TYR A 59 8.90 3.90 -18.00
CA TYR A 59 8.98 5.34 -17.79
C TYR A 59 10.40 5.90 -17.87
N GLY A 60 11.42 5.11 -17.54
CA GLY A 60 12.81 5.58 -17.52
C GLY A 60 13.32 6.15 -18.84
N PRO A 61 13.02 5.54 -20.01
CA PRO A 61 13.42 6.05 -21.32
C PRO A 61 12.60 7.25 -21.82
N LEU A 62 11.46 7.56 -21.20
CA LEU A 62 10.63 8.67 -21.65
C LEU A 62 11.40 9.98 -21.54
N ARG A 63 11.13 10.93 -22.44
CA ARG A 63 11.79 12.23 -22.42
C ARG A 63 10.95 13.24 -21.66
N ASP A 64 11.61 14.08 -20.88
CA ASP A 64 10.99 15.24 -20.28
C ASP A 64 10.59 16.24 -21.38
N ALA A 65 9.34 16.70 -21.35
CA ALA A 65 8.78 17.54 -22.41
C ALA A 65 9.44 18.93 -22.52
N LYS A 66 10.08 19.41 -21.45
CA LYS A 66 10.71 20.75 -21.42
C LYS A 66 12.18 20.69 -21.83
N THR A 67 12.92 19.74 -21.30
CA THR A 67 14.37 19.62 -21.47
C THR A 67 14.76 18.66 -22.59
N ASN A 68 13.83 17.82 -23.05
CA ASN A 68 14.04 16.75 -24.03
C ASN A 68 15.09 15.70 -23.60
N LEU A 69 15.49 15.71 -22.34
CA LEU A 69 16.39 14.72 -21.73
C LEU A 69 15.59 13.50 -21.28
N PRO A 70 16.21 12.31 -21.18
CA PRO A 70 15.58 11.16 -20.55
C PRO A 70 15.15 11.48 -19.11
N LEU A 71 13.97 10.98 -18.73
CA LEU A 71 13.41 11.13 -17.40
C LEU A 71 14.36 10.52 -16.37
N PHE A 72 15.03 9.42 -16.72
CA PHE A 72 16.07 8.81 -15.89
C PHE A 72 17.45 9.13 -16.43
N SER A 73 18.22 9.88 -15.64
CA SER A 73 19.64 10.12 -15.86
C SER A 73 20.48 8.88 -15.48
N ALA A 74 21.79 8.91 -15.79
CA ALA A 74 22.70 7.85 -15.40
C ALA A 74 22.72 7.61 -13.87
N SER A 75 22.60 8.66 -13.05
CA SER A 75 22.53 8.52 -11.60
C SER A 75 21.20 7.91 -11.16
N THR A 76 20.08 8.27 -11.79
CA THR A 76 18.77 7.65 -11.54
C THR A 76 18.79 6.16 -11.84
N TRP A 77 19.41 5.74 -12.95
CA TRP A 77 19.58 4.32 -13.28
C TRP A 77 20.43 3.55 -12.25
N LYS A 78 21.45 4.20 -11.67
CA LYS A 78 22.22 3.61 -10.56
C LYS A 78 21.34 3.40 -9.32
N THR A 79 20.55 4.40 -8.93
CA THR A 79 19.61 4.30 -7.82
C THR A 79 18.56 3.22 -8.05
N THR A 80 18.02 3.14 -9.27
CA THR A 80 17.07 2.09 -9.69
C THR A 80 17.65 0.69 -9.47
N LYS A 81 18.90 0.44 -9.86
CA LYS A 81 19.57 -0.86 -9.63
C LYS A 81 19.67 -1.18 -8.14
N ASN A 82 20.00 -0.20 -7.30
CA ASN A 82 20.07 -0.40 -5.86
C ASN A 82 18.68 -0.73 -5.27
N ILE A 83 17.62 -0.04 -5.71
CA ILE A 83 16.24 -0.32 -5.28
C ILE A 83 15.85 -1.75 -5.65
N LEU A 84 16.14 -2.18 -6.88
CA LEU A 84 15.85 -3.53 -7.34
C LEU A 84 16.61 -4.59 -6.52
N GLU A 85 17.85 -4.32 -6.12
CA GLU A 85 18.61 -5.22 -5.24
C GLU A 85 18.02 -5.28 -3.83
N LEU A 86 17.54 -4.16 -3.27
CA LEU A 86 16.83 -4.16 -1.99
C LEU A 86 15.54 -4.99 -2.04
N ILE A 87 14.79 -4.88 -3.15
CA ILE A 87 13.59 -5.70 -3.37
C ILE A 87 13.96 -7.17 -3.49
N ARG A 88 14.98 -7.50 -4.29
CA ARG A 88 15.44 -8.88 -4.50
C ARG A 88 15.82 -9.56 -3.18
N ASN A 89 16.43 -8.81 -2.27
CA ASN A 89 16.79 -9.29 -0.93
C ASN A 89 15.63 -9.28 0.08
N GLY A 90 14.42 -8.88 -0.33
CA GLY A 90 13.23 -8.89 0.54
C GLY A 90 13.14 -7.74 1.54
N TYR A 91 14.06 -6.78 1.52
CA TYR A 91 14.10 -5.70 2.52
C TYR A 91 12.94 -4.70 2.40
N LEU A 92 12.24 -4.68 1.26
CA LEU A 92 11.06 -3.84 1.08
C LEU A 92 9.73 -4.61 1.27
N SER A 93 9.77 -5.94 1.34
CA SER A 93 8.59 -6.77 1.53
C SER A 93 8.18 -6.83 3.00
N ASP A 94 6.89 -7.05 3.28
CA ASP A 94 6.47 -7.31 4.65
C ASP A 94 7.03 -8.68 5.10
N PRO A 95 7.61 -8.79 6.30
CA PRO A 95 8.14 -10.05 6.80
C PRO A 95 7.02 -11.09 7.00
N PRO A 96 7.25 -12.36 6.63
CA PRO A 96 6.26 -13.41 6.79
C PRO A 96 5.96 -13.67 8.27
N GLY A 97 4.69 -13.89 8.60
CA GLY A 97 4.26 -14.26 9.95
C GLY A 97 4.24 -13.12 10.97
N ILE A 98 4.64 -11.89 10.61
CA ILE A 98 4.59 -10.75 11.53
C ILE A 98 3.29 -9.97 11.33
N PRO A 99 2.42 -9.85 12.36
CA PRO A 99 1.19 -9.08 12.25
C PRO A 99 1.51 -7.58 12.30
N LEU A 100 1.39 -6.92 11.14
CA LEU A 100 1.60 -5.47 11.01
C LEU A 100 0.31 -4.64 11.16
N TYR A 101 -0.82 -5.31 11.42
CA TYR A 101 -2.12 -4.70 11.60
C TYR A 101 -2.82 -5.26 12.83
N TYR A 102 -3.46 -4.37 13.58
CA TYR A 102 -4.27 -4.69 14.75
C TYR A 102 -5.70 -4.19 14.56
N CYS A 103 -6.68 -5.01 14.93
CA CYS A 103 -8.07 -4.58 14.96
C CYS A 103 -8.26 -3.69 16.18
N ILE A 104 -8.70 -2.45 15.96
CA ILE A 104 -8.93 -1.47 17.05
C ILE A 104 -10.41 -1.25 17.36
N GLY A 105 -11.31 -1.92 16.63
CA GLY A 105 -12.75 -1.83 16.85
C GLY A 105 -13.55 -2.23 15.63
N LEU A 106 -14.87 -2.09 15.75
CA LEU A 106 -15.84 -2.34 14.68
C LEU A 106 -16.56 -1.05 14.30
N ASP A 107 -16.76 -0.85 13.00
CA ASP A 107 -17.59 0.25 12.49
C ASP A 107 -19.03 -0.24 12.32
N TYR A 108 -19.85 -0.05 13.37
CA TYR A 108 -21.26 -0.48 13.37
C TYR A 108 -22.11 0.25 12.32
N ARG A 109 -21.74 1.48 11.93
CA ARG A 109 -22.41 2.19 10.83
C ARG A 109 -22.11 1.54 9.48
N ALA A 110 -20.97 0.85 9.39
CA ALA A 110 -20.56 0.06 8.27
C ALA A 110 -20.83 -1.45 8.45
N GLY A 111 -21.92 -1.81 9.14
CA GLY A 111 -22.32 -3.22 9.28
C GLY A 111 -21.35 -4.07 10.10
N GLY A 112 -20.58 -3.45 11.00
CA GLY A 112 -19.63 -4.14 11.86
C GLY A 112 -18.30 -4.48 11.19
N LEU A 113 -17.93 -3.80 10.11
CA LEU A 113 -16.61 -3.97 9.48
C LEU A 113 -15.48 -3.65 10.46
N ARG A 114 -14.41 -4.46 10.41
CA ARG A 114 -13.23 -4.27 11.26
C ARG A 114 -12.51 -2.97 10.92
N VAL A 115 -12.08 -2.24 11.93
CA VAL A 115 -11.21 -1.08 11.80
C VAL A 115 -9.78 -1.49 12.13
N TRP A 116 -8.88 -1.30 11.18
CA TRP A 116 -7.49 -1.73 11.30
C TRP A 116 -6.56 -0.55 11.56
N ARG A 117 -5.61 -0.75 12.48
CA ARG A 117 -4.46 0.13 12.67
C ARG A 117 -3.18 -0.55 12.19
N CYS A 118 -2.48 0.11 11.27
CA CYS A 118 -1.19 -0.34 10.77
C CYS A 118 -0.07 0.15 11.69
N ILE A 119 0.88 -0.72 12.03
CA ILE A 119 2.10 -0.33 12.76
C ILE A 119 3.31 -0.13 11.84
N ARG A 120 3.16 -0.35 10.53
CA ARG A 120 4.20 0.05 9.57
C ARG A 120 4.37 1.56 9.62
N GLY A 121 5.57 2.03 9.97
CA GLY A 121 5.94 3.43 9.85
C GLY A 121 5.62 4.32 11.06
N THR A 122 5.97 3.91 12.28
CA THR A 122 6.17 4.89 13.37
C THR A 122 7.56 5.51 13.24
N ASN A 123 7.73 6.52 12.37
CA ASN A 123 8.81 7.48 12.62
C ASN A 123 8.32 8.47 13.69
N MET A 124 9.21 8.95 14.55
CA MET A 124 8.84 9.85 15.67
C MET A 124 8.27 11.20 15.21
N THR A 125 8.43 11.56 13.94
CA THR A 125 7.99 12.85 13.38
C THR A 125 6.51 12.82 12.92
N GLU A 126 5.98 11.64 12.59
CA GLU A 126 4.58 11.42 12.19
C GLU A 126 3.74 10.74 13.29
N GLY A 127 4.28 10.64 14.51
CA GLY A 127 3.58 10.21 15.72
C GLY A 127 2.57 11.25 16.19
N GLY A 128 1.61 11.60 15.33
CA GLY A 128 0.47 12.42 15.67
C GLY A 128 -0.30 11.80 16.84
N VAL A 129 0.00 12.29 18.03
CA VAL A 129 -0.70 12.13 19.30
C VAL A 129 -0.67 10.70 19.86
N HIS A 130 -0.05 10.57 21.03
CA HIS A 130 -0.22 9.46 21.96
C HIS A 130 -1.68 8.97 21.99
N CYS A 131 -1.92 7.75 21.54
CA CYS A 131 -3.11 6.99 21.92
C CYS A 131 -2.64 5.65 22.49
N THR A 132 -1.89 5.71 23.59
CA THR A 132 -1.85 4.63 24.56
C THR A 132 -3.12 4.76 25.40
N TYR A 133 -4.19 4.12 24.98
CA TYR A 133 -5.22 3.64 25.91
C TYR A 133 -5.44 2.18 25.55
N ILE A 134 -4.63 1.33 26.18
CA ILE A 134 -4.93 -0.08 26.37
C ILE A 134 -5.58 -0.14 27.75
N PRO A 135 -6.87 -0.53 27.90
CA PRO A 135 -7.36 -1.01 29.18
C PRO A 135 -6.72 -2.36 29.52
#